data_AF-F3GN45-F1
#
_entry.id   AF-F3GN45-F1
#
_cell.length_a   1.000
_cell.length_b   1.000
_cell.length_c   1.000
_cell.angle_alpha   90.00
_cell.angle_beta   90.00
_cell.angle_gamma   90.00
#
_symmetry.space_group_name_H-M   'P 1'
#
loop_
_entity.id
_entity.type
_entity.pdbx_description
1 polymer ?
#
loop_
_entity_poly.entity_id
_entity_poly.type
_entity_poly.pdbx_seq_one_letter_code
_entity_poly.pdbx_strand_id
1 'polypeptide(L)'
;RMTSGRDYGGERYTIEIDESGNMTGLVLPDDNTLAFKYDHLSRLVEETDPLGRKITYKHHLATTLVTQTTFPDGSTWKARYDSRGNLLVETDALGN
;
A
#
# COMPACT_ATOMS: atom_id res chain seq x y z
N ARG A 1 6.30 15.85 -6.56
CA ARG A 1 5.59 16.53 -7.69
C ARG A 1 4.09 16.25 -7.56
N MET A 2 3.21 17.18 -7.92
CA MET A 2 1.76 16.94 -7.99
C MET A 2 1.30 16.92 -9.44
N THR A 3 0.43 15.99 -9.79
CA THR A 3 -0.19 15.89 -11.12
C THR A 3 -1.70 15.81 -10.95
N SER A 4 -2.43 16.79 -11.48
CA SER A 4 -3.90 16.81 -11.50
C SER A 4 -4.41 16.17 -12.78
N GLY A 5 -5.39 15.27 -12.67
CA GLY A 5 -6.12 14.70 -13.80
C GLY A 5 -7.61 15.04 -13.74
N ARG A 6 -8.26 15.16 -14.90
CA ARG A 6 -9.73 15.09 -15.00
C ARG A 6 -10.09 13.73 -15.56
N ASP A 7 -11.07 13.09 -14.97
CA ASP A 7 -11.68 11.91 -15.59
C ASP A 7 -12.65 12.31 -16.72
N TYR A 8 -13.24 11.31 -17.38
CA TYR A 8 -14.19 11.52 -18.47
C TYR A 8 -15.54 12.12 -18.01
N GLY A 9 -15.83 12.12 -16.69
CA GLY A 9 -17.04 12.67 -16.07
C GLY A 9 -16.92 14.13 -15.62
N GLY A 10 -15.70 14.69 -15.60
CA GLY A 10 -15.42 16.06 -15.15
C GLY A 10 -15.03 16.15 -13.67
N GLU A 11 -15.06 15.02 -12.96
CA GLU A 11 -14.61 14.89 -11.58
C GLU A 11 -13.09 15.04 -11.52
N ARG A 12 -12.60 15.75 -10.51
CA ARG A 12 -11.18 16.07 -10.35
C ARG A 12 -10.57 15.14 -9.32
N TYR A 13 -9.48 14.50 -9.69
CA TYR A 13 -8.60 13.84 -8.74
C TYR A 13 -7.22 14.46 -8.80
N THR A 14 -6.53 14.48 -7.65
CA THR A 14 -5.14 14.95 -7.56
C THR A 14 -4.25 13.80 -7.12
N ILE A 15 -3.19 13.54 -7.89
CA ILE A 15 -2.17 12.55 -7.56
C ILE A 15 -0.95 13.30 -7.06
N GLU A 16 -0.48 12.92 -5.87
CA GLU A 16 0.79 13.36 -5.31
C GLU A 16 1.83 12.27 -5.56
N ILE A 17 3.01 12.65 -6.06
CA ILE A 17 4.13 11.74 -6.30
C ILE A 17 5.40 12.24 -5.61
N ASP A 18 6.22 11.33 -5.09
CA ASP A 18 7.56 11.65 -4.58
C ASP A 18 8.59 11.85 -5.72
N GLU A 19 9.86 12.06 -5.37
CA GLU A 19 10.96 12.22 -6.34
C GLU A 19 11.32 10.92 -7.07
N SER A 20 11.02 9.77 -6.48
CA SER A 20 11.20 8.44 -7.07
C SER A 20 10.04 8.04 -7.99
N GLY A 21 9.01 8.88 -8.08
CA GLY A 21 7.83 8.66 -8.91
C GLY A 21 6.74 7.81 -8.24
N ASN A 22 6.86 7.53 -6.94
CA ASN A 22 5.84 6.77 -6.22
C ASN A 22 4.65 7.68 -5.89
N MET A 23 3.42 7.19 -6.05
CA MET A 23 2.20 7.89 -5.68
C MET A 23 2.07 7.95 -4.16
N THR A 24 2.27 9.11 -3.55
CA THR A 24 2.19 9.32 -2.09
C THR A 24 0.81 9.76 -1.61
N GLY A 25 -0.04 10.23 -2.52
CA GLY A 25 -1.37 10.71 -2.19
C GLY A 25 -2.33 10.65 -3.37
N LEU A 26 -3.61 10.38 -3.07
CA LEU A 26 -4.73 10.49 -4.00
C LEU A 26 -5.85 11.27 -3.32
N VAL A 27 -6.13 12.47 -3.84
CA VAL A 27 -7.28 13.29 -3.44
C VAL A 27 -8.43 12.96 -4.39
N LEU A 28 -9.53 12.47 -3.83
CA LEU A 28 -10.76 12.15 -4.54
C LEU A 28 -11.62 13.41 -4.76
N PRO A 29 -12.62 13.36 -5.65
CA PRO A 29 -13.45 14.53 -5.96
C PRO A 29 -14.27 15.08 -4.79
N ASP A 30 -14.54 14.26 -3.79
CA ASP A 30 -15.23 14.60 -2.54
C ASP A 30 -14.28 15.08 -1.43
N ASP A 31 -13.05 15.49 -1.81
CA ASP A 31 -11.95 15.91 -0.94
C ASP A 31 -11.42 14.83 0.03
N ASN A 32 -11.91 13.59 -0.06
CA ASN A 32 -11.34 12.48 0.67
C ASN A 32 -9.92 12.16 0.17
N THR A 33 -9.02 11.82 1.09
CA THR A 33 -7.61 11.58 0.77
C THR A 33 -7.16 10.19 1.16
N LEU A 34 -6.42 9.55 0.25
CA LEU A 34 -5.64 8.35 0.51
C LEU A 34 -4.17 8.75 0.58
N ALA A 35 -3.42 8.17 1.53
CA ALA A 35 -1.98 8.39 1.65
C ALA A 35 -1.22 7.07 1.59
N PHE A 36 -0.07 7.09 0.93
CA PHE A 36 0.75 5.92 0.66
C PHE A 36 2.19 6.17 1.09
N LYS A 37 2.83 5.17 1.70
CA LYS A 37 4.25 5.22 2.06
C LYS A 37 5.01 4.09 1.41
N TYR A 38 6.24 4.36 1.03
CA TYR A 38 7.13 3.41 0.35
C TYR A 38 8.44 3.26 1.12
N ASP A 39 9.07 2.10 0.98
CA ASP A 39 10.46 1.93 1.40
C ASP A 39 11.45 2.42 0.33
N HIS A 40 12.74 2.34 0.63
CA HIS A 40 13.83 2.76 -0.25
C HIS A 40 13.93 1.96 -1.57
N LEU A 41 13.18 0.88 -1.72
CA LEU A 41 13.07 0.10 -2.96
C LEU A 41 11.77 0.40 -3.71
N SER A 42 11.08 1.49 -3.37
CA SER A 42 9.79 1.88 -3.95
C SER A 42 8.68 0.82 -3.76
N ARG A 43 8.69 0.10 -2.63
CA ARG A 43 7.63 -0.87 -2.28
C ARG A 43 6.69 -0.29 -1.23
N LEU A 44 5.39 -0.47 -1.42
CA LEU A 44 4.33 0.09 -0.57
C LEU A 44 4.34 -0.54 0.83
N VAL A 45 4.59 0.24 1.89
CA VAL A 45 4.67 -0.25 3.28
C VAL A 45 3.49 0.20 4.15
N GLU A 46 2.76 1.23 3.76
CA GLU A 46 1.58 1.72 4.49
C GLU A 46 0.59 2.38 3.53
N GLU A 47 -0.69 2.04 3.70
CA GLU A 47 -1.83 2.75 3.14
C GLU A 47 -2.64 3.36 4.28
N THR A 48 -3.06 4.61 4.14
CA THR A 48 -3.95 5.29 5.08
C THR A 48 -5.17 5.80 4.34
N ASP A 49 -6.35 5.43 4.83
CA ASP A 49 -7.62 5.88 4.25
C ASP A 49 -8.08 7.24 4.80
N PRO A 50 -9.17 7.82 4.27
CA PRO A 50 -9.67 9.12 4.72
C PRO A 50 -10.09 9.17 6.20
N LEU A 51 -10.36 8.02 6.81
CA LEU A 51 -10.71 7.89 8.23
C LEU A 51 -9.47 7.71 9.12
N GLY A 52 -8.26 7.74 8.56
CA GLY A 52 -7.00 7.51 9.26
C GLY A 52 -6.73 6.05 9.58
N ARG A 53 -7.53 5.11 9.05
CA ARG A 53 -7.31 3.67 9.21
C ARG A 53 -6.14 3.23 8.34
N LYS A 54 -5.34 2.29 8.86
CA LYS A 54 -4.08 1.91 8.25
C LYS A 54 -4.01 0.44 7.90
N ILE A 55 -3.45 0.16 6.73
CA ILE A 55 -2.94 -1.15 6.36
C ILE A 55 -1.42 -1.04 6.25
N THR A 56 -0.68 -1.98 6.81
CA THR A 56 0.80 -1.99 6.71
C THR A 56 1.32 -3.30 6.15
N TYR A 57 2.42 -3.20 5.41
CA TYR A 57 3.01 -4.30 4.67
C TYR A 57 4.48 -4.49 5.04
N LYS A 58 4.91 -5.75 5.13
CA LYS A 58 6.32 -6.13 5.25
C LYS A 58 6.73 -7.00 4.08
N HIS A 59 7.88 -6.74 3.49
CA HIS A 59 8.36 -7.46 2.31
C HIS A 59 9.51 -8.44 2.61
N HIS A 60 9.62 -9.47 1.77
CA HIS A 60 10.70 -10.44 1.84
C HIS A 60 11.96 -9.90 1.19
N LEU A 61 12.98 -9.58 2.01
CA LEU A 61 14.32 -9.15 1.56
C LEU A 61 14.24 -8.00 0.54
N ALA A 62 14.86 -8.15 -0.63
CA ALA A 62 14.84 -7.20 -1.73
C ALA A 62 13.80 -7.56 -2.83
N THR A 63 12.82 -8.42 -2.51
CA THR A 63 11.76 -8.84 -3.45
C THR A 63 10.48 -8.03 -3.26
N THR A 64 9.50 -8.16 -4.15
CA THR A 64 8.17 -7.56 -3.98
C THR A 64 7.20 -8.43 -3.17
N LEU A 65 7.63 -9.60 -2.70
CA LEU A 65 6.77 -10.54 -1.97
C LEU A 65 6.44 -10.01 -0.58
N VAL A 66 5.15 -9.99 -0.22
CA VAL A 66 4.67 -9.56 1.09
C VAL A 66 4.72 -10.73 2.07
N THR A 67 5.39 -10.54 3.20
CA THR A 67 5.49 -11.52 4.31
C THR A 67 4.47 -11.27 5.41
N GLN A 68 3.94 -10.05 5.51
CA GLN A 68 2.92 -9.70 6.49
C GLN A 68 2.08 -8.54 6.00
N THR A 69 0.77 -8.65 6.14
CA THR A 69 -0.20 -7.55 6.03
C THR A 69 -0.86 -7.38 7.39
N THR A 70 -0.89 -6.16 7.91
CA THR A 70 -1.62 -5.83 9.16
C THR A 70 -2.79 -4.93 8.82
N PHE A 71 -4.00 -5.35 9.16
CA PHE A 71 -5.25 -4.65 8.86
C PHE A 71 -5.62 -3.63 9.96
N PRO A 72 -6.57 -2.72 9.72
CA PRO A 72 -6.94 -1.69 10.68
C PRO A 72 -7.48 -2.21 12.02
N ASP A 73 -8.06 -3.41 12.02
CA ASP A 73 -8.55 -4.08 13.23
C ASP A 73 -7.43 -4.79 14.03
N GLY A 74 -6.18 -4.71 13.55
CA GLY A 74 -5.00 -5.33 14.15
C GLY A 74 -4.79 -6.78 13.74
N SER A 75 -5.70 -7.38 12.96
CA SER A 75 -5.51 -8.73 12.43
C SER A 75 -4.35 -8.76 11.43
N THR A 76 -3.70 -9.92 11.29
CA THR A 76 -2.55 -10.06 10.40
C THR A 76 -2.65 -11.28 9.51
N TRP A 77 -2.41 -11.09 8.22
CA TRP A 77 -2.05 -12.16 7.31
C TRP A 77 -0.52 -12.28 7.25
N LYS A 78 0.03 -13.50 7.13
CA LYS A 78 1.47 -13.74 7.04
C LYS A 78 1.80 -14.78 5.98
N ALA A 79 2.96 -14.62 5.35
CA ALA A 79 3.53 -15.61 4.46
C ALA A 79 5.05 -15.75 4.68
N ARG A 80 5.55 -16.96 4.46
CA ARG A 80 6.98 -17.26 4.42
C ARG A 80 7.35 -17.81 3.06
N TYR A 81 8.47 -17.35 2.54
CA TYR A 81 9.02 -17.79 1.26
C TYR A 81 10.41 -18.39 1.45
N ASP A 82 10.79 -19.29 0.54
CA ASP A 82 12.18 -19.69 0.39
C ASP A 82 12.99 -18.62 -0.35
N SER A 83 14.31 -18.83 -0.48
CA SER A 83 15.21 -17.89 -1.16
C SER A 83 14.96 -17.74 -2.67
N ARG A 84 14.14 -18.61 -3.27
CA ARG A 84 13.74 -18.54 -4.68
C ARG A 84 12.37 -17.87 -4.85
N GLY A 85 11.73 -17.47 -3.75
CA GLY A 85 10.41 -16.83 -3.75
C GLY A 85 9.24 -17.81 -3.75
N ASN A 86 9.46 -19.11 -3.53
CA ASN A 86 8.38 -20.08 -3.43
C ASN A 86 7.69 -19.96 -2.06
N LEU A 87 6.36 -20.00 -2.04
CA LEU A 87 5.57 -19.99 -0.81
C LEU A 87 5.81 -21.28 -0.01
N LEU A 88 6.21 -21.13 1.25
CA LEU A 88 6.41 -22.23 2.20
C LEU A 88 5.24 -22.39 3.16
N VAL A 89 4.74 -21.26 3.68
CA VAL A 89 3.67 -21.19 4.67
C VAL A 89 2.87 -19.94 4.40
N GLU A 90 1.56 -20.07 4.49
CA GLU A 90 0.62 -18.96 4.58
C GLU A 90 -0.14 -19.11 5.90
N THR A 91 -0.46 -18.00 6.54
CA THR A 91 -1.26 -17.97 7.76
C THR A 91 -2.26 -16.83 7.64
N ASP A 92 -3.55 -17.17 7.63
CA ASP A 92 -4.62 -16.18 7.54
C ASP A 92 -4.78 -15.36 8.83
N ALA A 93 -5.70 -14.38 8.80
CA ALA A 93 -6.01 -13.54 9.96
C ALA A 93 -6.56 -14.32 11.17
N LEU A 94 -7.06 -15.54 10.97
CA LEU A 94 -7.58 -16.44 11.99
C LEU A 94 -6.51 -17.42 12.51
N GLY A 95 -5.31 -17.40 11.93
CA GLY A 95 -4.20 -18.26 12.32
C GLY A 95 -4.19 -19.64 11.64
N ASN A 96 -5.01 -19.84 10.60
CA ASN A 96 -5.05 -21.09 9.83
C ASN A 96 -4.02 -21.11 8.71
#